data_AF-A0A9Q3KA15-F1
#
_entry.id   AF-A0A9Q3KA15-F1
#
_cell.length_a   1.000
_cell.length_b   1.000
_cell.length_c   1.000
_cell.angle_alpha   90.00
_cell.angle_beta   90.00
_cell.angle_gamma   90.00
#
_symmetry.space_group_name_H-M   'P 1'
#
loop_
_entity.id
_entity.type
_entity.pdbx_description
1 polymer ?
#
loop_
_entity_poly.entity_id
_entity_poly.type
_entity_poly.pdbx_seq_one_letter_code
_entity_poly.pdbx_strand_id
1 'polypeptide(L)'
;MERLKTCSWWPNWRKDVAEYCQTCDRCQKANRATGKRFKMMIQIQEPKYPQEIAHMDWVTALPPGGDRSYNSYQLLVDRYSKNPMFLPCHKDDTDMDTAIIIWNKVISHKGLFQNIISDRDPNFTSAL
;
A
#
# COMPACT_ATOMS: atom_id res chain seq x y z
N MET A 1 -34.70 12.73 -4.68
CA MET A 1 -35.44 13.58 -5.64
C MET A 1 -36.89 13.14 -5.81
N GLU A 2 -37.19 11.85 -5.99
CA GLU A 2 -38.58 11.38 -6.21
C GLU A 2 -39.56 11.71 -5.07
N ARG A 3 -39.14 11.61 -3.80
CA ARG A 3 -40.00 11.89 -2.65
C ARG A 3 -40.46 13.36 -2.53
N LEU A 4 -39.66 14.31 -3.02
CA LEU A 4 -40.02 15.74 -2.98
C LEU A 4 -40.95 16.11 -4.14
N LYS A 5 -40.86 15.39 -5.27
CA LYS A 5 -41.71 15.61 -6.44
C LYS A 5 -43.20 15.42 -6.16
N THR A 6 -43.55 14.56 -5.20
CA THR A 6 -44.93 14.20 -4.87
C THR A 6 -45.56 15.06 -3.76
N CYS A 7 -44.74 15.79 -2.99
CA CYS A 7 -45.21 16.40 -1.74
C CYS A 7 -44.99 17.92 -1.67
N SER A 8 -44.23 18.53 -2.60
CA SER A 8 -43.89 19.95 -2.51
C SER A 8 -43.54 20.55 -3.87
N TRP A 9 -43.82 21.84 -4.07
CA TRP A 9 -43.47 22.57 -5.29
C TRP A 9 -43.13 24.04 -4.98
N TRP A 10 -42.02 24.51 -5.55
CA TRP A 10 -41.64 25.93 -5.59
C TRP A 10 -40.72 26.18 -6.81
N PRO A 11 -40.53 27.45 -7.25
CA PRO A 11 -39.63 27.78 -8.34
C PRO A 11 -38.21 27.30 -8.03
N ASN A 12 -37.54 26.64 -8.99
CA ASN A 12 -36.16 26.13 -8.85
C ASN A 12 -35.92 25.05 -7.78
N TRP A 13 -36.95 24.40 -7.23
CA TRP A 13 -36.81 23.40 -6.16
C TRP A 13 -35.78 22.30 -6.43
N ARG A 14 -35.59 21.89 -7.69
CA ARG A 14 -34.58 20.88 -8.05
C ARG A 14 -33.15 21.38 -7.80
N LYS A 15 -32.89 22.66 -8.08
CA LYS A 15 -31.59 23.29 -7.90
C LYS A 15 -31.27 23.39 -6.41
N ASP A 16 -32.21 23.88 -5.61
CA ASP A 16 -32.03 24.06 -4.17
C ASP A 16 -31.78 22.73 -3.45
N VAL A 17 -32.51 21.68 -3.84
CA VAL A 17 -32.31 20.34 -3.28
C VAL A 17 -30.95 19.76 -3.69
N ALA A 18 -30.51 19.99 -4.93
CA ALA A 18 -29.19 19.55 -5.37
C ALA A 18 -28.08 20.28 -4.60
N GLU A 19 -28.21 21.59 -4.42
CA GLU A 19 -27.28 22.43 -3.67
C GLU A 19 -27.22 22.03 -2.18
N TYR A 20 -28.37 21.78 -1.56
CA TYR A 20 -28.44 21.26 -0.20
C TYR A 20 -27.75 19.89 -0.08
N CYS A 21 -28.04 18.95 -0.98
CA CYS A 21 -27.38 17.65 -0.97
C CYS A 21 -25.85 17.74 -1.16
N GLN A 22 -25.37 18.71 -1.95
CA GLN A 22 -23.94 18.96 -2.17
C GLN A 22 -23.25 19.61 -0.96
N THR A 23 -23.97 20.45 -0.22
CA THR A 23 -23.42 21.20 0.94
C THR A 23 -23.66 20.51 2.28
N CYS A 24 -24.56 19.53 2.35
CA CYS A 24 -24.88 18.84 3.60
C CYS A 24 -23.73 17.95 4.08
N ASP A 25 -23.08 18.36 5.18
CA ASP A 25 -21.93 17.67 5.79
C ASP A 25 -22.19 16.18 6.08
N ARG A 26 -23.34 15.87 6.68
CA ARG A 26 -23.71 14.48 7.00
C ARG A 26 -23.84 13.63 5.74
N CYS A 27 -24.44 14.16 4.69
CA CYS A 27 -24.60 13.45 3.42
C CYS A 27 -23.27 13.28 2.69
N GLN A 28 -22.41 14.31 2.68
CA GLN A 28 -21.10 14.26 2.02
C GLN A 28 -20.12 13.31 2.72
N LYS A 29 -20.17 13.21 4.06
CA LYS A 29 -19.34 12.26 4.82
C LYS A 29 -19.86 10.82 4.74
N ALA A 30 -21.18 10.63 4.76
CA ALA A 30 -21.78 9.30 4.76
C ALA A 30 -21.77 8.65 3.37
N ASN A 31 -21.97 9.43 2.31
CA ASN A 31 -22.03 8.90 0.95
C ASN A 31 -20.64 8.87 0.33
N ARG A 32 -20.21 7.68 -0.09
CA ARG A 32 -19.02 7.55 -0.91
C ARG A 32 -19.31 8.13 -2.31
N ALA A 33 -18.40 8.94 -2.83
CA ALA A 33 -18.48 9.41 -4.21
C ALA A 33 -18.66 8.20 -5.15
N THR A 34 -19.79 8.15 -5.86
CA THR A 34 -20.09 7.06 -6.79
C THR A 34 -19.61 7.49 -8.17
N GLY A 35 -18.39 7.06 -8.54
CA GLY A 35 -17.74 7.36 -9.81
C GLY A 35 -16.51 6.48 -10.01
N LYS A 36 -15.97 6.41 -11.24
CA LYS A 36 -14.69 5.74 -11.48
C LYS A 36 -13.63 6.38 -10.59
N ARG A 37 -12.86 5.57 -9.84
CA ARG A 37 -11.73 6.07 -9.03
C ARG A 37 -10.79 6.85 -9.96
N PHE A 38 -10.69 8.17 -9.76
CA PHE A 38 -9.86 9.08 -10.55
C PHE A 38 -8.36 8.96 -10.20
N LYS A 39 -7.81 7.75 -10.22
CA LYS A 39 -6.36 7.61 -10.17
C LYS A 39 -5.93 6.60 -11.22
N MET A 40 -5.34 7.13 -12.28
CA MET A 40 -4.48 6.34 -13.16
C MET A 40 -3.46 5.65 -12.27
N MET A 41 -3.37 4.32 -12.36
CA MET A 41 -2.36 3.56 -11.63
C MET A 41 -1.00 4.17 -11.98
N ILE A 42 -0.21 4.54 -10.97
CA ILE A 42 1.15 5.02 -11.21
C ILE A 42 1.91 3.84 -11.77
N GLN A 43 2.32 3.94 -13.03
CA GLN A 43 3.13 2.92 -13.66
C GLN A 43 4.59 3.12 -13.23
N ILE A 44 5.13 2.11 -12.57
CA ILE A 44 6.55 2.10 -12.20
C ILE A 44 7.34 1.78 -13.47
N GLN A 45 8.34 2.61 -13.80
CA GLN A 45 9.19 2.42 -14.99
C GLN A 45 9.91 1.07 -14.94
N GLU A 46 9.83 0.30 -16.03
CA GLU A 46 10.48 -1.00 -16.12
C GLU A 46 12.00 -0.85 -16.01
N PRO A 47 12.66 -1.64 -15.14
CA PRO A 47 14.11 -1.61 -14.99
C PRO A 47 14.77 -2.15 -16.27
N LYS A 48 15.94 -1.60 -16.61
CA LYS A 48 16.75 -2.02 -17.76
C LYS A 48 17.79 -3.06 -17.39
N TYR A 49 18.20 -3.09 -16.12
CA TYR A 49 19.23 -4.00 -15.61
C TYR A 49 18.80 -4.64 -14.28
N PRO A 50 19.36 -5.81 -13.93
CA PRO A 50 19.19 -6.37 -12.59
C PRO A 50 19.57 -5.36 -11.51
N GLN A 51 18.88 -5.40 -10.38
CA GLN A 51 19.17 -4.58 -9.18
C GLN A 51 18.88 -3.08 -9.32
N GLU A 52 18.25 -2.65 -10.41
CA GLU A 52 17.83 -1.25 -10.52
C GLU A 52 16.65 -0.96 -9.59
N ILE A 53 15.64 -1.84 -9.60
CA ILE A 53 14.41 -1.66 -8.81
C ILE A 53 14.09 -2.97 -8.09
N ALA A 54 13.97 -2.92 -6.77
CA ALA A 54 13.42 -4.01 -5.97
C ALA A 54 12.08 -3.65 -5.35
N HIS A 55 11.21 -4.65 -5.21
CA HIS A 55 10.03 -4.59 -4.38
C HIS A 55 10.30 -5.27 -3.05
N MET A 56 9.93 -4.61 -1.95
CA MET A 56 10.12 -5.14 -0.61
C MET A 56 8.78 -5.21 0.11
N ASP A 57 8.51 -6.33 0.78
CA ASP A 57 7.24 -6.57 1.46
C ASP A 57 7.42 -7.49 2.67
N TRP A 58 6.47 -7.45 3.61
CA TRP A 58 6.42 -8.33 4.77
C TRP A 58 5.30 -9.35 4.62
N VAL A 59 5.68 -10.63 4.69
CA VAL A 59 4.72 -11.72 4.86
C VAL A 59 4.70 -12.09 6.32
N THR A 60 3.66 -11.67 7.02
CA THR A 60 3.49 -11.92 8.45
C THR A 60 2.40 -12.98 8.71
N ALA A 61 2.21 -13.30 9.99
CA ALA A 61 1.18 -14.23 10.48
C ALA A 61 1.32 -15.67 9.95
N LEU A 62 2.56 -16.13 9.77
CA LEU A 62 2.85 -17.51 9.44
C LEU A 62 2.94 -18.34 10.73
N PRO A 63 2.57 -19.63 10.69
CA PRO A 63 2.83 -20.53 11.80
C PRO A 63 4.35 -20.59 12.07
N PRO A 64 4.80 -20.51 13.33
CA PRO A 64 6.21 -20.62 13.68
C PRO A 64 6.82 -21.92 13.13
N GLY A 65 7.93 -21.80 12.41
CA GLY A 65 8.55 -22.91 11.70
C GLY A 65 10.07 -22.99 11.84
N GLY A 66 10.59 -24.22 11.76
CA GLY A 66 12.02 -24.54 11.83
C GLY A 66 12.63 -24.36 13.22
N ASP A 67 13.94 -24.62 13.33
CA ASP A 67 14.66 -24.63 14.61
C ASP A 67 14.64 -23.29 15.34
N ARG A 68 14.43 -22.19 14.61
CA ARG A 68 14.40 -20.82 15.14
C ARG A 68 12.99 -20.24 15.27
N SER A 69 11.96 -21.03 14.98
CA SER A 69 10.55 -20.64 15.12
C SER A 69 10.22 -19.32 14.41
N TYR A 70 10.74 -19.13 13.19
CA TYR A 70 10.44 -17.95 12.39
C TYR A 70 8.94 -17.92 12.05
N ASN A 71 8.32 -16.75 12.16
CA ASN A 71 6.87 -16.57 11.97
C ASN A 71 6.52 -15.51 10.92
N SER A 72 7.55 -14.97 10.24
CA SER A 72 7.43 -14.00 9.16
C SER A 72 8.53 -14.21 8.11
N TYR A 73 8.31 -13.66 6.92
CA TYR A 73 9.35 -13.47 5.92
C TYR A 73 9.39 -12.02 5.46
N GLN A 74 10.60 -11.51 5.31
CA GLN A 74 10.83 -10.31 4.52
C GLN A 74 11.11 -10.74 3.08
N LEU A 75 10.25 -10.28 2.19
CA LEU A 75 10.35 -10.50 0.77
C LEU A 75 11.10 -9.37 0.11
N LEU A 76 12.08 -9.72 -0.71
CA LEU A 76 12.71 -8.78 -1.62
C LEU A 76 12.74 -9.39 -3.02
N VAL A 77 12.12 -8.70 -3.98
CA VAL A 77 12.00 -9.16 -5.36
C VAL A 77 12.67 -8.18 -6.29
N ASP A 78 13.70 -8.62 -6.99
CA ASP A 78 14.29 -7.83 -8.08
C ASP A 78 13.30 -7.77 -9.25
N ARG A 79 12.89 -6.56 -9.61
CA ARG A 79 11.83 -6.34 -10.61
C ARG A 79 12.26 -6.76 -12.01
N TYR A 80 13.55 -6.68 -12.33
CA TYR A 80 14.08 -7.08 -13.63
C TYR A 80 14.07 -8.62 -13.79
N SER A 81 14.75 -9.33 -12.88
CA SER A 81 14.85 -10.79 -12.96
C SER A 81 13.59 -11.52 -12.48
N LYS A 82 12.68 -10.82 -11.78
CA LYS A 82 11.54 -11.39 -11.06
C LYS A 82 11.94 -12.48 -10.07
N ASN A 83 13.18 -12.45 -9.58
CA ASN A 83 13.70 -13.42 -8.64
C ASN A 83 13.34 -13.01 -7.20
N PRO A 84 12.47 -13.76 -6.50
CA PRO A 84 12.14 -13.48 -5.11
C PRO A 84 13.22 -14.02 -4.17
N MET A 85 13.54 -13.23 -3.15
CA MET A 85 14.39 -13.61 -2.03
C MET A 85 13.55 -13.58 -0.77
N PHE A 86 13.44 -14.74 -0.11
CA PHE A 86 12.71 -14.93 1.13
C PHE A 86 13.68 -14.90 2.29
N LEU A 87 13.57 -13.91 3.16
CA LEU A 87 14.42 -13.74 4.33
C LEU A 87 13.61 -14.11 5.58
N PRO A 88 13.85 -15.27 6.20
CA PRO A 88 13.09 -15.66 7.39
C PRO A 88 13.41 -14.72 8.55
N CYS A 89 12.37 -14.24 9.21
CA CYS A 89 12.42 -13.24 10.26
C CYS A 89 11.28 -13.45 11.27
N HIS A 90 11.27 -12.63 12.31
CA HIS A 90 10.20 -12.59 13.29
C HIS A 90 9.33 -11.36 13.05
N LYS A 91 8.03 -11.47 13.34
CA LYS A 91 7.08 -10.36 13.23
C LYS A 91 7.49 -9.16 14.10
N ASP A 92 8.12 -9.43 15.24
CA ASP A 92 8.50 -8.44 16.23
C ASP A 92 9.96 -7.95 16.04
N ASP A 93 10.59 -8.30 14.92
CA ASP A 93 11.92 -7.79 14.56
C ASP A 93 11.88 -6.26 14.40
N THR A 94 12.92 -5.61 14.90
CA THR A 94 13.05 -4.15 14.81
C THR A 94 13.51 -3.72 13.42
N ASP A 95 13.41 -2.42 13.15
CA ASP A 95 13.91 -1.80 11.91
C ASP A 95 15.41 -2.09 11.69
N MET A 96 16.18 -2.13 12.78
CA MET A 96 17.60 -2.43 12.74
C MET A 96 17.87 -3.91 12.43
N ASP A 97 17.12 -4.83 13.04
CA ASP A 97 17.24 -6.27 12.74
C ASP A 97 16.93 -6.52 11.26
N THR A 98 15.90 -5.85 10.76
CA THR A 98 15.49 -5.86 9.36
C THR A 98 16.61 -5.38 8.44
N ALA A 99 17.21 -4.22 8.72
CA ALA A 99 18.32 -3.68 7.95
C ALA A 99 19.53 -4.63 7.95
N ILE A 100 19.85 -5.23 9.10
CA ILE A 100 20.94 -6.21 9.25
C ILE A 100 20.68 -7.46 8.41
N ILE A 101 19.45 -7.98 8.41
CA ILE A 101 19.06 -9.15 7.63
C ILE A 101 19.24 -8.87 6.14
N ILE A 102 18.72 -7.75 5.63
CA ILE A 102 18.85 -7.37 4.21
C ILE A 102 20.32 -7.18 3.86
N TRP A 103 21.08 -6.46 4.69
CA TRP A 103 22.49 -6.19 4.44
C TRP A 103 23.30 -7.49 4.31
N ASN A 104 23.15 -8.38 5.28
CA ASN A 104 23.94 -9.60 5.37
C ASN A 104 23.50 -10.69 4.38
N LYS A 105 22.21 -10.76 4.03
CA LYS A 105 21.68 -11.84 3.19
C LYS A 105 21.51 -11.46 1.74
N VAL A 106 21.29 -10.18 1.45
CA VAL A 106 21.01 -9.70 0.11
C VAL A 106 22.13 -8.83 -0.40
N ILE A 107 22.38 -7.68 0.24
CA ILE A 107 23.28 -6.66 -0.29
C ILE A 107 24.70 -7.19 -0.43
N SER A 108 25.17 -7.97 0.54
CA SER A 108 26.48 -8.63 0.51
C SER A 108 26.67 -9.61 -0.66
N HIS A 109 25.61 -10.23 -1.17
CA HIS A 109 25.68 -11.28 -2.19
C HIS A 109 25.28 -10.79 -3.58
N LYS A 110 24.31 -9.87 -3.65
CA LYS A 110 23.76 -9.36 -4.89
C LYS A 110 24.34 -7.97 -5.21
N GLY A 111 24.59 -7.15 -4.20
CA GLY A 111 24.90 -5.74 -4.38
C GLY A 111 23.74 -4.85 -3.98
N LEU A 112 23.91 -3.54 -4.15
CA LEU A 112 22.92 -2.53 -3.77
C LEU A 112 21.86 -2.35 -4.84
N PHE A 113 20.61 -2.16 -4.39
CA PHE A 113 19.53 -1.74 -5.28
C PHE A 113 19.55 -0.22 -5.43
N GLN A 114 19.29 0.30 -6.62
CA GLN A 114 19.20 1.74 -6.81
C GLN A 114 17.93 2.28 -6.15
N ASN A 115 16.80 1.61 -6.37
CA ASN A 115 15.51 1.95 -5.80
C ASN A 115 14.87 0.74 -5.12
N ILE A 116 14.33 0.94 -3.91
CA ILE A 116 13.51 -0.05 -3.22
C ILE A 116 12.11 0.53 -3.04
N ILE A 117 11.10 -0.23 -3.46
CA ILE A 117 9.69 0.14 -3.37
C ILE A 117 9.03 -0.79 -2.34
N SER A 118 8.67 -0.22 -1.20
CA SER A 118 7.89 -0.88 -0.15
C SER A 118 6.54 -0.22 0.04
N ASP A 119 5.71 -0.82 0.89
CA ASP A 119 4.55 -0.14 1.43
C ASP A 119 4.96 0.85 2.56
N ARG A 120 3.98 1.35 3.29
CA ARG A 120 4.18 2.30 4.39
C ARG A 120 4.12 1.60 5.76
N ASP A 121 4.59 0.35 5.84
CA ASP A 121 4.75 -0.31 7.12
C ASP A 121 5.67 0.54 8.03
N PRO A 122 5.37 0.69 9.33
CA PRO A 122 6.23 1.35 10.30
C PRO A 122 7.69 0.90 10.21
N ASN A 123 7.92 -0.39 9.95
CA ASN A 123 9.26 -0.96 9.89
C ASN A 123 10.10 -0.45 8.70
N PHE A 124 9.46 0.16 7.69
CA PHE A 124 10.13 0.79 6.55
C PHE A 124 10.17 2.32 6.62
N THR A 125 9.33 2.93 7.45
CA THR A 125 9.16 4.39 7.54
C THR A 125 9.77 4.99 8.79
N SER A 126 10.35 4.15 9.64
CA SER A 126 11.09 4.56 10.81
C SER A 126 12.29 5.44 10.46
N ALA A 127 12.56 6.42 11.34
CA ALA A 127 13.69 7.34 11.23
C ALA A 127 14.93 6.86 12.02
N LEU A 128 14.85 5.65 12.57
CA LEU A 128 15.87 5.02 13.42
C LEU A 128 17.13 4.66 12.65
#